data_AF-A0A558B2P2-F1
#
_entry.id   AF-A0A558B2P2-F1
#
_cell.length_a   1.000
_cell.length_b   1.000
_cell.length_c   1.000
_cell.angle_alpha   90.00
_cell.angle_beta   90.00
_cell.angle_gamma   90.00
#
_symmetry.space_group_name_H-M   'P 1'
#
loop_
_entity.id
_entity.type
_entity.pdbx_description
1 polymer ?
#
loop_
_entity_poly.entity_id
_entity_poly.type
_entity_poly.pdbx_seq_one_letter_code
_entity_poly.pdbx_strand_id
1 'polypeptide(L)'
;MEKQLLTAKPMPSNGEILRELQHIKRLVANQARQSKPILSVDECSELLGISVSYIYRLTSEKRIPHYKPCGKRVFFRKEEVIDWALSHRITPDSEITDRIRSNALKTRRC
;
A
#
# COMPACT_ATOMS: atom_id res chain seq x y z
N MET A 1 10.38 -51.19 -6.97
CA MET A 1 10.45 -49.73 -7.18
C MET A 1 9.04 -49.18 -7.02
N GLU A 2 8.84 -48.39 -5.97
CA GLU A 2 7.54 -47.94 -5.44
C GLU A 2 6.68 -47.21 -6.47
N LYS A 3 5.42 -47.65 -6.60
CA LYS A 3 4.37 -46.86 -7.22
C LYS A 3 3.79 -45.93 -6.16
N GLN A 4 4.09 -44.64 -6.23
CA GLN A 4 3.35 -43.63 -5.47
C GLN A 4 1.92 -43.57 -5.99
N LEU A 5 0.96 -43.97 -5.16
CA LEU A 5 -0.46 -43.72 -5.36
C LEU A 5 -0.71 -42.21 -5.29
N LEU A 6 -1.21 -41.61 -6.37
CA LEU A 6 -1.89 -40.33 -6.32
C LEU A 6 -3.23 -40.54 -5.61
N THR A 7 -3.29 -40.29 -4.31
CA THR A 7 -4.55 -40.28 -3.57
C THR A 7 -5.37 -39.09 -4.03
N ALA A 8 -6.40 -39.33 -4.84
CA ALA A 8 -7.38 -38.30 -5.18
C ALA A 8 -7.98 -37.74 -3.87
N LYS A 9 -7.91 -36.42 -3.70
CA LYS A 9 -8.55 -35.72 -2.58
C LYS A 9 -10.04 -36.12 -2.59
N PRO A 10 -10.59 -36.66 -1.48
CA PRO A 10 -12.00 -37.03 -1.45
C PRO A 10 -12.86 -35.83 -1.82
N MET A 11 -13.95 -36.08 -2.55
CA MET A 11 -14.83 -34.99 -2.96
C MET A 11 -15.27 -34.20 -1.72
N PRO A 12 -15.08 -32.86 -1.74
CA PRO A 12 -15.39 -32.06 -0.57
C PRO A 12 -16.88 -32.18 -0.27
N SER A 13 -17.19 -32.37 1.01
CA SER A 13 -18.58 -32.43 1.45
C SER A 13 -19.29 -31.11 1.13
N ASN A 14 -20.61 -31.14 0.92
CA ASN A 14 -21.39 -29.91 0.65
C ASN A 14 -21.14 -28.82 1.72
N GLY A 15 -20.87 -29.21 2.97
CA GLY A 15 -20.51 -28.29 4.04
C GLY A 15 -19.14 -27.63 3.87
N GLU A 16 -18.14 -28.34 3.34
CA GLU A 16 -16.84 -27.76 2.99
C GLU A 16 -16.95 -26.78 1.83
N ILE A 17 -17.73 -27.13 0.79
CA ILE A 17 -17.98 -26.25 -0.35
C ILE A 17 -18.63 -24.94 0.10
N LEU A 18 -19.63 -25.01 0.99
CA LEU A 18 -20.29 -23.82 1.54
C LEU A 18 -19.33 -22.93 2.33
N ARG A 19 -18.41 -23.52 3.11
CA ARG A 19 -17.39 -22.78 3.86
C ARG A 19 -16.42 -22.05 2.92
N GLU A 20 -15.96 -22.74 1.88
CA GLU A 20 -15.07 -22.14 0.88
C GLU A 20 -15.77 -21.02 0.10
N LEU A 21 -17.05 -21.19 -0.27
CA LEU A 21 -17.83 -20.12 -0.91
C LEU A 21 -17.96 -18.88 -0.01
N GLN A 22 -18.20 -19.06 1.29
CA GLN A 22 -18.21 -17.94 2.25
C GLN A 22 -16.83 -17.31 2.43
N HIS A 23 -15.76 -18.09 2.35
CA HIS A 23 -14.40 -17.59 2.41
C HIS A 23 -14.08 -16.73 1.16
N ILE A 24 -14.32 -17.26 -0.04
CA ILE A 24 -14.13 -16.55 -1.31
C ILE A 24 -14.96 -15.26 -1.35
N LYS A 25 -16.23 -15.30 -0.93
CA LYS A 25 -17.07 -14.10 -0.86
C LYS A 25 -16.45 -12.99 -0.01
N ARG A 26 -15.84 -13.35 1.13
CA ARG A 26 -15.12 -12.39 2.00
C ARG A 26 -13.87 -11.84 1.32
N LEU A 27 -13.09 -12.69 0.65
CA LEU A 27 -11.89 -12.26 -0.07
C LEU A 27 -12.23 -11.27 -1.20
N VAL A 28 -13.25 -11.56 -2.00
CA VAL A 28 -13.69 -10.67 -3.09
C VAL A 28 -14.17 -9.33 -2.54
N ALA A 29 -14.95 -9.34 -1.45
CA ALA A 29 -15.39 -8.09 -0.80
C ALA A 29 -14.20 -7.26 -0.27
N ASN A 30 -13.16 -7.90 0.24
CA ASN A 30 -11.93 -7.23 0.69
C ASN A 30 -11.13 -6.66 -0.49
N GLN A 31 -11.01 -7.39 -1.59
CA GLN A 31 -10.35 -6.93 -2.80
C GLN A 31 -11.02 -5.67 -3.37
N ALA A 32 -12.35 -5.64 -3.40
CA ALA A 32 -13.11 -4.47 -3.85
C ALA A 32 -12.81 -3.21 -3.00
N ARG A 33 -12.68 -3.38 -1.67
CA ARG A 33 -12.26 -2.29 -0.77
C ARG A 33 -10.86 -1.79 -1.09
N GLN A 34 -9.91 -2.69 -1.34
CA GLN A 34 -8.53 -2.32 -1.64
C GLN A 34 -8.36 -1.65 -3.00
N SER A 35 -9.23 -1.95 -3.97
CA SER A 35 -9.22 -1.37 -5.31
C SER A 35 -9.88 0.02 -5.38
N LYS A 36 -10.40 0.54 -4.27
CA LYS A 36 -11.07 1.84 -4.25
C LYS A 36 -10.05 2.97 -4.55
N PRO A 37 -10.27 3.79 -5.58
CA PRO A 37 -9.32 4.84 -5.97
C PRO A 37 -9.37 6.07 -5.04
N ILE A 38 -10.50 6.27 -4.36
CA ILE A 38 -10.74 7.42 -3.48
C ILE A 38 -10.83 6.93 -2.04
N LEU A 39 -10.02 7.54 -1.17
CA LEU A 39 -9.94 7.24 0.26
C LEU A 39 -10.60 8.34 1.09
N SER A 40 -11.28 7.94 2.16
CA SER A 40 -11.64 8.82 3.28
C SER A 40 -10.43 9.11 4.17
N VAL A 41 -10.60 9.98 5.17
CA VAL A 41 -9.57 10.23 6.19
C VAL A 41 -9.23 8.96 6.96
N ASP A 42 -10.23 8.16 7.34
CA ASP A 42 -10.02 6.91 8.06
C ASP A 42 -9.29 5.87 7.19
N GLU A 43 -9.69 5.72 5.92
CA GLU A 43 -9.01 4.81 4.99
C GLU A 43 -7.56 5.26 4.72
N CYS A 44 -7.30 6.57 4.66
CA CYS A 44 -5.95 7.12 4.54
C CYS A 44 -5.11 6.86 5.81
N SER A 45 -5.74 6.94 6.99
CA SER A 45 -5.14 6.62 8.30
C SER A 45 -4.69 5.17 8.35
N GLU A 46 -5.56 4.26 7.94
CA GLU A 46 -5.27 2.83 7.86
C GLU A 46 -4.18 2.52 6.82
N LEU A 47 -4.21 3.17 5.66
CA LEU A 47 -3.23 2.95 4.59
C LEU A 47 -1.82 3.36 5.02
N LEU A 48 -1.68 4.53 5.65
CA LEU A 48 -0.38 5.09 6.03
C LEU A 48 0.09 4.64 7.43
N GLY A 49 -0.79 4.03 8.22
CA GLY A 49 -0.49 3.64 9.61
C GLY A 49 -0.29 4.83 10.55
N ILE A 50 -0.88 5.98 10.24
CA ILE A 50 -0.78 7.21 11.05
C ILE A 50 -2.13 7.56 11.66
N SER A 51 -2.15 8.34 12.75
CA SER A 51 -3.41 8.73 13.40
C SER A 51 -4.24 9.68 12.55
N VAL A 52 -5.57 9.57 12.64
CA VAL A 52 -6.55 10.44 11.99
C VAL A 52 -6.28 11.92 12.30
N SER A 53 -5.98 12.25 13.56
CA SER A 53 -5.63 13.61 13.98
C SER A 53 -4.39 14.14 13.26
N TYR A 54 -3.39 13.27 13.01
CA TYR A 54 -2.21 13.68 12.28
C TYR A 54 -2.52 13.92 10.80
N ILE A 55 -3.41 13.15 10.18
CA ILE A 55 -3.88 13.43 8.82
C ILE A 55 -4.57 14.79 8.76
N TYR A 56 -5.46 15.10 9.71
CA TYR A 56 -6.08 16.42 9.75
C TYR A 56 -5.04 17.54 9.85
N ARG A 57 -4.01 17.37 10.69
CA ARG A 57 -2.89 18.30 10.76
C ARG A 57 -2.18 18.46 9.41
N LEU A 58 -1.85 17.36 8.74
CA LEU A 58 -1.23 17.38 7.40
C LEU A 58 -2.11 18.08 6.36
N THR A 59 -3.44 17.88 6.42
CA THR A 59 -4.39 18.54 5.50
C THR A 59 -4.48 20.04 5.78
N SER A 60 -4.49 20.47 7.04
CA SER A 60 -4.51 21.89 7.40
C SER A 60 -3.19 22.59 7.05
N GLU A 61 -2.06 21.89 7.21
CA GLU A 61 -0.72 22.36 6.79
C GLU A 61 -0.53 22.30 5.26
N LYS A 62 -1.51 21.77 4.50
CA LYS A 62 -1.44 21.54 3.04
C LYS A 62 -0.23 20.71 2.59
N ARG A 63 0.25 19.81 3.46
CA ARG A 63 1.43 18.97 3.20
C ARG A 63 1.09 17.72 2.41
N ILE A 64 -0.13 17.21 2.55
CA ILE A 64 -0.63 16.02 1.84
C ILE A 64 -1.59 16.44 0.70
N PRO A 65 -1.49 15.83 -0.50
CA PRO A 65 -2.46 16.04 -1.58
C PRO A 65 -3.86 15.63 -1.14
N HIS A 66 -4.83 16.54 -1.22
CA HIS A 66 -6.21 16.26 -0.77
C HIS A 66 -7.25 17.08 -1.56
N TYR A 67 -8.48 16.56 -1.57
CA TYR A 67 -9.62 17.12 -2.30
C TYR A 67 -10.76 17.48 -1.35
N LYS A 68 -11.39 18.64 -1.57
CA LYS A 68 -12.45 19.17 -0.70
C LYS A 68 -13.63 19.76 -1.50
N PRO A 69 -14.43 18.93 -2.20
CA PRO A 69 -15.46 19.42 -3.13
C PRO A 69 -16.60 20.20 -2.47
N CYS A 70 -16.97 19.89 -1.21
CA CYS A 70 -18.11 20.53 -0.53
C CYS A 70 -17.76 21.10 0.86
N GLY A 71 -16.48 21.33 1.17
CA GLY A 71 -16.10 21.97 2.43
C GLY A 71 -16.21 21.12 3.71
N LYS A 72 -17.03 20.06 3.72
CA LYS A 72 -17.31 19.25 4.92
C LYS A 72 -16.44 18.00 5.07
N ARG A 73 -16.09 17.34 3.96
CA ARG A 73 -15.28 16.10 3.95
C ARG A 73 -14.03 16.29 3.11
N VAL A 74 -12.96 15.63 3.54
CA VAL A 74 -11.69 15.56 2.84
C VAL A 74 -11.58 14.18 2.19
N PHE A 75 -11.20 14.16 0.93
CA PHE A 75 -10.97 12.96 0.14
C PHE A 75 -9.55 12.93 -0.36
N PHE A 76 -9.04 11.72 -0.57
CA PHE A 76 -7.69 11.50 -1.08
C PHE A 76 -7.76 10.58 -2.28
N ARG A 77 -6.87 10.78 -3.25
CA ARG A 77 -6.61 9.81 -4.30
C ARG A 77 -5.52 8.86 -3.80
N LYS A 78 -5.73 7.55 -3.90
CA LYS A 78 -4.82 6.54 -3.36
C LYS A 78 -3.41 6.67 -3.96
N GLU A 79 -3.32 6.85 -5.27
CA GLU A 79 -2.05 6.95 -5.99
C GLU A 79 -1.23 8.16 -5.52
N GLU A 80 -1.87 9.33 -5.41
CA GLU A 80 -1.21 10.56 -4.95
C GLU A 80 -0.71 10.47 -3.51
N VAL A 81 -1.44 9.78 -2.63
CA VAL A 81 -1.01 9.57 -1.24
C VAL A 81 0.22 8.66 -1.18
N ILE A 82 0.25 7.60 -2.00
CA ILE A 82 1.40 6.69 -2.08
C ILE A 82 2.62 7.43 -2.65
N ASP A 83 2.44 8.15 -3.75
CA ASP A 83 3.52 8.92 -4.37
C ASP A 83 4.06 9.98 -3.41
N TRP A 84 3.18 10.67 -2.68
CA TRP A 84 3.56 11.61 -1.64
C TRP A 84 4.35 10.92 -0.51
N ALA A 85 3.92 9.75 -0.05
CA ALA A 85 4.63 9.01 1.00
C ALA A 85 6.04 8.60 0.55
N LEU A 86 6.21 8.25 -0.73
CA LEU A 86 7.50 7.89 -1.32
C LEU A 86 8.35 9.09 -1.71
N SER A 87 7.76 10.28 -1.88
CA SER A 87 8.46 11.49 -2.33
C SER A 87 9.53 12.00 -1.37
N HIS A 88 9.36 11.80 -0.06
CA HIS A 88 10.30 12.27 0.96
C HIS A 88 11.38 11.23 1.28
N ARG A 89 11.96 10.62 0.24
CA ARG A 89 13.06 9.67 0.41
C ARG A 89 14.27 10.38 1.02
N ILE A 90 14.62 9.99 2.23
CA ILE A 90 15.88 10.39 2.86
C ILE A 90 16.99 9.53 2.26
N THR A 91 17.98 10.18 1.63
CA THR A 91 19.12 9.46 1.06
C THR A 91 20.00 8.96 2.20
N PRO A 92 20.31 7.65 2.25
CA PRO A 92 21.15 7.12 3.32
C PRO A 92 22.60 7.64 3.18
N ASP A 93 23.27 7.79 4.31
CA ASP A 93 24.65 8.33 4.38
C ASP A 93 25.63 7.54 3.51
N SER A 94 25.45 6.22 3.39
CA SER A 94 26.25 5.37 2.51
C SER A 94 26.17 5.81 1.04
N GLU A 95 24.96 6.08 0.54
CA GLU A 95 24.75 6.53 -0.84
C GLU A 95 25.34 7.94 -1.04
N ILE A 96 25.32 8.80 -0.03
CA ILE A 96 25.98 10.11 -0.07
C ILE A 96 27.50 9.92 -0.19
N THR A 97 28.11 9.05 0.63
CA THR A 97 29.55 8.78 0.57
C THR A 97 30.00 8.21 -0.77
N ASP A 98 29.20 7.34 -1.38
CA ASP A 98 29.51 6.74 -2.68
C ASP A 98 29.33 7.74 -3.83
N ARG A 99 28.36 8.65 -3.75
CA ARG A 99 28.25 9.80 -4.68
C ARG A 99 29.48 10.71 -4.58
N ILE A 100 29.96 11.01 -3.38
CA ILE A 100 31.18 11.81 -3.18
C ILE A 100 32.40 11.09 -3.77
N ARG A 101 32.60 9.81 -3.46
CA ARG A 101 33.70 8.99 -4.00
C ARG A 101 33.68 8.94 -5.51
N SER A 102 32.53 8.63 -6.11
CA SER A 102 32.39 8.53 -7.57
C SER A 102 32.65 9.86 -8.29
N ASN A 103 32.18 10.99 -7.73
CA ASN A 103 32.51 12.31 -8.28
C ASN A 103 34.00 12.64 -8.14
N ALA A 104 34.63 12.32 -7.01
CA ALA A 104 36.07 12.51 -6.82
C ALA A 104 36.91 11.69 -7.82
N LEU A 105 36.47 10.47 -8.17
CA LEU A 105 37.12 9.65 -9.21
C LEU A 105 36.94 10.23 -10.62
N LYS A 106 35.80 10.86 -10.92
CA LYS A 106 35.52 11.49 -12.22
C LYS A 106 36.36 12.75 -12.44
N THR A 107 36.52 13.60 -11.42
CA THR A 107 37.32 14.81 -11.51
C THR A 107 38.81 14.52 -11.77
N ARG A 108 39.31 13.35 -11.36
CA ARG A 108 40.71 12.92 -11.55
C ARG A 108 41.01 12.32 -12.94
N ARG A 109 40.01 12.21 -13.81
CA ARG A 109 40.13 11.68 -15.18
C ARG A 109 40.08 12.76 -16.26
N CYS A 110 39.98 14.04 -15.88
CA CYS A 110 40.11 15.19 -16.77
C CYS A 110 41.48 15.85 -16.62
#